data_AF-A0A8S3GA28-F1
#
_entry.id   AF-A0A8S3GA28-F1
#
_cell.length_a   1.000
_cell.length_b   1.000
_cell.length_c   1.000
_cell.angle_alpha   90.00
_cell.angle_beta   90.00
_cell.angle_gamma   90.00
#
_symmetry.space_group_name_H-M   'P 1'
#
loop_
_entity.id
_entity.type
_entity.pdbx_description
1 polymer ?
#
loop_
_entity_poly.entity_id
_entity_poly.type
_entity_poly.pdbx_seq_one_letter_code
_entity_poly.pdbx_strand_id
1 'polypeptide(L)'
;HKKMSVSATLLSPFNGKTIVLELGREIGFKAKQDLINYLREQQAHISYILTASTDYILVTNNFDSYKVRRAKQLGLPLVNVEYVYECRRLQAGQTPIDISKFIVKSVEDQENFTKTGTISVAGSQATSIKANRFDLNKIKLWNADDVDLPRFDELTHCEIAKWAIFKETNDNSEVFFVLELQVIP
;
A
#
# COMPACT_ATOMS: atom_id res chain seq x y z
N HIS A 1 -13.28 23.31 36.64
CA HIS A 1 -13.32 22.41 35.47
C HIS A 1 -12.43 22.96 34.36
N LYS A 2 -11.23 22.40 34.21
CA LYS A 2 -10.23 22.82 33.23
C LYS A 2 -10.54 22.12 31.90
N LYS A 3 -11.00 22.85 30.88
CA LYS A 3 -11.16 22.31 29.52
C LYS A 3 -9.77 21.96 28.99
N MET A 4 -9.44 20.67 28.94
CA MET A 4 -8.32 20.17 28.15
C MET A 4 -8.73 20.31 26.68
N SER A 5 -8.23 21.36 26.04
CA SER A 5 -8.18 21.46 24.58
C SER A 5 -7.23 20.38 24.09
N VAL A 6 -7.78 19.25 23.65
CA VAL A 6 -7.01 18.25 22.89
C VAL A 6 -6.79 18.87 21.52
N SER A 7 -5.66 19.58 21.39
CA SER A 7 -5.16 19.97 20.07
C SER A 7 -4.93 18.66 19.32
N ALA A 8 -5.67 18.42 18.23
CA ALA A 8 -5.42 17.31 17.32
C ALA A 8 -4.09 17.60 16.61
N THR A 9 -2.98 17.32 17.30
CA THR A 9 -1.66 17.37 16.71
C THR A 9 -1.67 16.32 15.62
N LEU A 10 -1.69 16.76 14.35
CA LEU A 10 -1.55 15.88 13.21
C LEU A 10 -0.25 15.10 13.44
N LEU A 11 -0.36 13.80 13.71
CA LEU A 11 0.80 12.95 13.90
C LEU A 11 1.56 12.94 12.57
N SER A 12 2.87 13.21 12.65
CA SER A 12 3.75 13.20 11.49
C SER A 12 3.59 11.90 10.70
N PRO A 13 3.57 11.94 9.35
CA PRO A 13 3.45 10.73 8.54
C PRO A 13 4.63 9.75 8.72
N PHE A 14 5.70 10.18 9.37
CA PHE A 14 6.89 9.38 9.63
C PHE A 14 6.93 8.77 11.04
N ASN A 15 6.00 9.13 11.91
CA ASN A 15 6.04 8.69 13.30
C ASN A 15 5.94 7.16 13.41
N GLY A 16 6.92 6.55 14.07
CA GLY A 16 7.00 5.11 14.30
C GLY A 16 7.33 4.28 13.05
N LYS A 17 7.62 4.94 11.91
CA LYS A 17 7.95 4.26 10.65
C LYS A 17 9.39 3.82 10.61
N THR A 18 9.64 2.58 10.20
CA THR A 18 10.98 2.06 9.91
C THR A 18 11.34 2.31 8.45
N ILE A 19 12.30 3.20 8.22
CA ILE A 19 12.67 3.67 6.89
C ILE A 19 14.12 3.26 6.61
N VAL A 20 14.37 2.72 5.42
CA VAL A 20 15.74 2.51 4.91
C VAL A 20 16.06 3.58 3.87
N LEU A 21 17.26 4.16 3.95
CA LEU A 21 17.72 5.18 3.01
C LEU A 21 18.62 4.57 1.95
N GLU A 22 18.25 4.79 0.68
CA GLU A 22 19.05 4.45 -0.49
C GLU A 22 19.20 5.70 -1.37
N LEU A 23 20.07 6.60 -0.91
CA LEU A 23 20.28 7.91 -1.51
C LEU A 23 21.51 7.88 -2.40
N GLY A 24 21.35 8.27 -3.66
CA GLY A 24 22.44 8.34 -4.63
C GLY A 24 23.50 9.39 -4.29
N ARG A 25 24.47 9.55 -5.21
CA ARG A 25 25.62 10.46 -5.02
C ARG A 25 25.27 11.93 -5.31
N GLU A 26 24.15 12.16 -5.98
CA GLU A 26 23.59 13.47 -6.31
C GLU A 26 23.13 14.27 -5.09
N ILE A 27 22.79 13.59 -3.98
CA ILE A 27 22.55 14.28 -2.71
C ILE A 27 23.89 14.43 -1.97
N GLY A 28 24.31 15.67 -1.76
CA GLY A 28 25.51 15.99 -0.98
C GLY A 28 25.42 15.56 0.49
N PHE A 29 26.56 15.35 1.14
CA PHE A 29 26.65 14.87 2.53
C PHE A 29 25.79 15.69 3.51
N LYS A 30 25.85 17.02 3.41
CA LYS A 30 25.06 17.93 4.27
C LYS A 30 23.56 17.70 4.11
N ALA A 31 23.07 17.62 2.87
CA ALA A 31 21.66 17.38 2.59
C ALA A 31 21.20 15.99 3.06
N LYS A 32 22.04 14.95 2.95
CA LYS A 32 21.75 13.63 3.54
C LYS A 32 21.56 13.73 5.04
N GLN A 33 22.42 14.51 5.70
CA GLN A 33 22.36 14.62 7.15
C GLN A 33 21.19 15.47 7.63
N ASP A 34 20.85 16.53 6.91
CA ASP A 34 19.65 17.32 7.15
C ASP A 34 18.38 16.46 7.00
N LEU A 35 18.31 15.59 5.98
CA LEU A 35 17.22 14.64 5.79
C LEU A 35 17.10 13.63 6.95
N ILE A 36 18.23 13.04 7.36
CA ILE A 36 18.29 12.08 8.47
C ILE A 36 17.81 12.74 9.77
N ASN A 37 18.27 13.96 10.06
CA ASN A 37 17.88 14.71 11.25
C ASN A 37 16.38 15.01 11.23
N TYR A 38 15.86 15.51 10.10
CA TYR A 38 14.43 15.75 9.94
C TYR A 38 13.58 14.51 10.20
N LEU A 39 13.93 13.37 9.58
CA LEU A 39 13.18 12.12 9.79
C LEU A 39 13.20 11.66 11.26
N ARG A 40 14.33 11.84 11.96
CA ARG A 40 14.44 11.52 13.39
C ARG A 40 13.61 12.45 14.27
N GLU A 41 13.60 13.75 13.98
CA GLU A 41 12.73 14.73 14.66
C GLU A 41 11.25 14.38 14.49
N GLN A 42 10.89 13.82 13.34
CA GLN A 42 9.56 13.29 13.03
C GLN A 42 9.29 11.89 13.60
N GLN A 43 10.14 11.41 14.52
CA GLN A 43 10.01 10.11 15.20
C GLN A 43 10.07 8.89 14.27
N ALA A 44 10.74 9.00 13.12
CA ALA A 44 11.03 7.87 12.24
C ALA A 44 12.24 7.07 12.74
N HIS A 45 12.19 5.75 12.57
CA HIS A 45 13.31 4.85 12.81
C HIS A 45 14.09 4.60 11.51
N ILE A 46 15.29 5.18 11.41
CA ILE A 46 16.16 4.97 10.24
C ILE A 46 16.96 3.69 10.44
N SER A 47 16.67 2.66 9.65
CA SER A 47 17.39 1.38 9.67
C SER A 47 18.48 1.35 8.59
N TYR A 48 19.61 0.75 8.92
CA TYR A 48 20.67 0.40 7.96
C TYR A 48 20.48 -0.99 7.36
N ILE A 49 19.64 -1.81 7.98
CA ILE A 49 19.35 -3.20 7.58
C ILE A 49 17.95 -3.24 6.99
N LEU A 50 17.84 -3.78 5.78
CA LEU A 50 16.57 -4.00 5.14
C LEU A 50 15.93 -5.30 5.63
N THR A 51 14.73 -5.22 6.20
CA THR A 51 14.00 -6.37 6.73
C THR A 51 12.55 -6.35 6.29
N ALA A 52 11.83 -7.45 6.51
CA ALA A 52 10.39 -7.54 6.29
C ALA A 52 9.56 -6.53 7.12
N SER A 53 10.13 -5.99 8.21
CA SER A 53 9.50 -5.00 9.09
C SER A 53 9.72 -3.55 8.65
N THR A 54 10.55 -3.32 7.62
CA THR A 54 10.74 -1.98 7.05
C THR A 54 9.44 -1.52 6.39
N ASP A 55 8.97 -0.31 6.68
CA ASP A 55 7.74 0.23 6.09
C ASP A 55 7.95 0.58 4.60
N TYR A 56 9.06 1.24 4.27
CA TYR A 56 9.45 1.57 2.89
C TYR A 56 10.92 1.99 2.79
N ILE A 57 11.42 2.03 1.55
CA ILE A 57 12.76 2.57 1.24
C ILE A 57 12.60 3.95 0.61
N LEU A 58 13.35 4.93 1.11
CA LEU A 58 13.49 6.23 0.45
C LEU A 58 14.61 6.18 -0.58
N VAL A 59 14.26 6.48 -1.83
CA VAL A 59 15.15 6.44 -2.99
C VAL A 59 15.18 7.80 -3.68
N THR A 60 16.29 8.12 -4.34
CA THR A 60 16.38 9.27 -5.24
C THR A 60 16.03 8.85 -6.67
N ASN A 61 17.04 8.39 -7.42
CA ASN A 61 16.94 7.98 -8.83
C ASN A 61 17.76 6.70 -9.12
N ASN A 62 18.41 6.11 -8.12
CA ASN A 62 19.22 4.91 -8.33
C ASN A 62 18.36 3.65 -8.11
N PHE A 63 17.99 2.99 -9.20
CA PHE A 63 17.06 1.87 -9.20
C PHE A 63 17.73 0.49 -9.29
N ASP A 64 19.07 0.42 -9.35
CA ASP A 64 19.80 -0.85 -9.46
C ASP A 64 20.81 -1.07 -8.34
N SER A 65 20.39 -0.81 -7.10
CA SER A 65 21.18 -1.18 -5.94
C SER A 65 20.73 -2.52 -5.34
N TYR A 66 21.63 -3.16 -4.59
CA TYR A 66 21.31 -4.37 -3.83
C TYR A 66 20.08 -4.16 -2.93
N LYS A 67 20.00 -3.01 -2.24
CA LYS A 67 18.87 -2.70 -1.35
C LYS A 67 17.57 -2.57 -2.13
N VAL A 68 17.59 -1.91 -3.29
CA VAL A 68 16.41 -1.80 -4.17
C VAL A 68 15.94 -3.17 -4.65
N ARG A 69 16.85 -4.01 -5.17
CA ARG A 69 16.49 -5.36 -5.61
C ARG A 69 15.91 -6.19 -4.47
N ARG A 70 16.51 -6.09 -3.27
CA ARG A 70 16.01 -6.77 -2.08
C ARG A 70 14.66 -6.22 -1.61
N ALA A 71 14.41 -4.92 -1.75
CA ALA A 71 13.12 -4.29 -1.44
C ALA A 71 12.01 -4.88 -2.29
N LYS A 72 12.25 -4.97 -3.61
CA LYS A 72 11.32 -5.58 -4.56
C LYS A 72 11.00 -7.03 -4.19
N GLN A 73 12.02 -7.82 -3.82
CA GLN A 73 11.82 -9.20 -3.36
C GLN A 73 10.98 -9.30 -2.07
N LEU A 74 11.10 -8.31 -1.18
CA LEU A 74 10.36 -8.24 0.07
C LEU A 74 8.97 -7.56 -0.09
N GLY A 75 8.61 -7.13 -1.30
CA GLY A 75 7.37 -6.40 -1.57
C GLY A 75 7.31 -5.02 -0.91
N LEU A 76 8.47 -4.42 -0.61
CA LEU A 76 8.55 -3.13 0.07
C LEU A 76 8.39 -1.97 -0.92
N PRO A 77 7.65 -0.91 -0.56
CA PRO A 77 7.52 0.27 -1.39
C PRO A 77 8.87 0.98 -1.56
N LEU A 78 9.17 1.36 -2.80
CA LEU A 78 10.23 2.32 -3.10
C LEU A 78 9.59 3.69 -3.21
N VAL A 79 9.92 4.60 -2.30
CA VAL A 79 9.31 5.93 -2.20
C VAL A 79 10.35 6.97 -2.58
N ASN A 80 10.02 7.87 -3.50
CA ASN A 80 10.91 8.95 -3.87
C ASN A 80 11.13 9.91 -2.69
N VAL A 81 12.38 10.34 -2.47
CA VAL A 81 12.76 11.29 -1.42
C VAL A 81 11.98 12.61 -1.49
N GLU A 82 11.45 12.98 -2.66
CA GLU A 82 10.58 14.16 -2.81
C GLU A 82 9.36 14.09 -1.89
N TYR A 83 8.86 12.90 -1.54
CA TYR A 83 7.81 12.73 -0.54
C TYR A 83 8.15 13.42 0.78
N VAL A 84 9.40 13.31 1.23
CA VAL A 84 9.84 13.90 2.49
C VAL A 84 9.90 15.42 2.39
N TYR A 85 10.36 15.94 1.25
CA TYR A 85 10.41 17.39 1.01
C TYR A 85 9.01 17.98 0.92
N GLU A 86 8.08 17.31 0.25
CA GLU A 86 6.68 17.69 0.18
C GLU A 86 6.02 17.66 1.57
N CYS A 87 6.25 16.61 2.36
CA CYS A 87 5.76 16.56 3.75
C CYS A 87 6.33 17.69 4.61
N ARG A 88 7.58 18.10 4.38
CA ARG A 88 8.23 19.20 5.10
C ARG A 88 7.67 20.57 4.70
N ARG A 89 7.17 20.71 3.47
CA ARG A 89 6.53 21.95 2.99
C ARG A 89 5.12 22.14 3.57
N LEU A 90 4.51 21.08 4.09
CA LEU A 90 3.18 21.17 4.69
C LEU A 90 3.16 22.07 5.92
N GLN A 91 2.15 22.93 5.99
CA GLN A 91 1.85 23.76 7.15
C GLN A 91 0.92 23.02 8.12
N ALA A 92 0.90 23.47 9.38
CA ALA A 92 0.01 22.91 10.40
C ALA A 92 -1.46 22.99 9.95
N GLY A 93 -2.15 21.85 9.97
CA GLY A 93 -3.56 21.72 9.55
C GLY A 93 -3.78 21.33 8.10
N GLN A 94 -2.71 21.14 7.30
CA GLN A 94 -2.84 20.57 5.96
C GLN A 94 -2.97 19.05 5.99
N THR A 95 -3.72 18.50 5.04
CA THR A 95 -3.95 17.06 4.89
C THR A 95 -2.62 16.32 4.66
N PRO A 96 -2.40 15.14 5.28
CA PRO A 96 -1.24 14.33 5.01
C PRO A 96 -1.11 14.02 3.52
N ILE A 97 0.12 14.07 3.02
CA ILE A 97 0.40 13.76 1.62
C ILE A 97 0.27 12.26 1.41
N ASP A 98 -0.48 11.90 0.38
CA ASP A 98 -0.61 10.51 -0.04
C ASP A 98 0.72 9.99 -0.59
N ILE A 99 1.34 9.07 0.15
CA ILE A 99 2.61 8.43 -0.18
C ILE A 99 2.55 7.65 -1.50
N SER A 100 1.38 7.17 -1.92
CA SER A 100 1.21 6.36 -3.13
C SER A 100 1.64 7.10 -4.39
N LYS A 101 1.52 8.43 -4.38
CA LYS A 101 1.94 9.34 -5.47
C LYS A 101 3.45 9.40 -5.66
N PHE A 102 4.20 9.00 -4.64
CA PHE A 102 5.67 9.04 -4.63
C PHE A 102 6.27 7.64 -4.73
N ILE A 103 5.44 6.60 -4.86
CA ILE A 103 5.93 5.25 -5.12
C ILE A 103 6.54 5.21 -6.52
N VAL A 104 7.81 4.85 -6.57
CA VAL A 104 8.53 4.62 -7.82
C VAL A 104 7.97 3.35 -8.44
N LYS A 105 7.20 3.51 -9.51
CA LYS A 105 6.79 2.41 -10.38
C LYS A 105 8.00 2.03 -11.24
N SER A 106 8.38 0.75 -11.26
CA SER A 106 9.36 0.33 -12.25
C SER A 106 8.75 0.45 -13.66
N VAL A 107 9.60 0.64 -14.68
CA VAL A 107 9.15 0.61 -16.09
C VAL A 107 8.46 -0.72 -16.40
N GLU A 108 8.91 -1.81 -15.76
CA GLU A 108 8.30 -3.14 -15.79
C GLU A 108 6.89 -3.15 -15.17
N ASP A 109 6.64 -2.41 -14.08
CA ASP A 109 5.30 -2.31 -13.47
C ASP A 109 4.32 -1.52 -14.34
N GLN A 110 4.81 -0.49 -15.05
CA GLN A 110 3.98 0.24 -16.02
C GLN A 110 3.67 -0.63 -17.24
N GLU A 111 4.66 -1.27 -17.83
CA GLU A 111 4.44 -2.17 -18.97
C GLU A 111 3.57 -3.38 -18.62
N ASN A 112 3.71 -3.94 -17.42
CA ASN A 112 2.85 -5.02 -16.96
C ASN A 112 1.41 -4.53 -16.76
N PHE A 113 1.18 -3.32 -16.22
CA PHE A 113 -0.17 -2.77 -16.14
C PHE A 113 -0.81 -2.58 -17.52
N THR A 114 -0.07 -2.07 -18.52
CA THR A 114 -0.60 -1.91 -19.89
C THR A 114 -0.83 -3.25 -20.61
N LYS A 115 -0.06 -4.29 -20.29
CA LYS A 115 -0.13 -5.61 -20.95
C LYS A 115 -1.10 -6.58 -20.28
N THR A 116 -1.29 -6.51 -18.96
CA THR A 116 -2.10 -7.48 -18.20
C THR A 116 -3.22 -6.87 -17.36
N GLY A 117 -3.36 -5.53 -17.33
CA GLY A 117 -4.42 -4.83 -16.59
C GLY A 117 -4.30 -4.91 -15.06
N THR A 118 -3.19 -5.43 -14.54
CA THR A 118 -3.00 -5.69 -13.10
C THR A 118 -2.12 -4.63 -12.45
N ILE A 119 -2.59 -4.05 -11.33
CA ILE A 119 -1.82 -3.14 -10.49
C ILE A 119 -1.22 -3.94 -9.33
N SER A 120 0.11 -4.03 -9.28
CA SER A 120 0.81 -4.52 -8.09
C SER A 120 0.69 -3.48 -6.98
N VAL A 121 -0.16 -3.73 -5.98
CA VAL A 121 -0.28 -2.86 -4.80
C VAL A 121 0.94 -3.11 -3.91
N ALA A 122 1.80 -2.09 -3.77
CA ALA A 122 2.90 -2.10 -2.80
C ALA A 122 2.31 -2.05 -1.38
N GLY A 123 2.21 -3.21 -0.73
CA GLY A 123 1.65 -3.30 0.62
C GLY A 123 1.30 -4.70 1.11
N SER A 124 1.25 -5.71 0.25
CA SER A 124 1.16 -7.10 0.69
C SER A 124 2.42 -7.82 0.27
N GLN A 125 3.25 -8.18 1.26
CA GLN A 125 4.20 -9.28 1.09
C GLN A 125 3.41 -10.42 0.44
N ALA A 126 3.76 -10.70 -0.82
CA ALA A 126 3.58 -12.02 -1.33
C ALA A 126 4.47 -12.92 -0.46
N THR A 127 3.91 -13.40 0.66
CA THR A 127 4.01 -14.84 0.90
C THR A 127 3.84 -15.47 -0.46
N SER A 128 4.70 -16.40 -0.83
CA SER A 128 4.41 -17.31 -1.93
C SER A 128 3.16 -18.12 -1.54
N ILE A 129 2.01 -17.46 -1.48
CA ILE A 129 0.76 -18.02 -1.95
C ILE A 129 1.19 -18.43 -3.35
N LYS A 130 1.47 -19.72 -3.53
CA LYS A 130 1.39 -20.33 -4.85
C LYS A 130 0.20 -19.63 -5.46
N ALA A 131 0.42 -18.77 -6.46
CA ALA A 131 -0.67 -18.19 -7.17
C ALA A 131 -1.34 -19.41 -7.77
N ASN A 132 -2.33 -19.96 -7.06
CA ASN A 132 -3.31 -20.82 -7.65
C ASN A 132 -3.86 -19.87 -8.69
N ARG A 133 -3.37 -20.06 -9.91
CA ARG A 133 -4.05 -19.61 -11.11
C ARG A 133 -5.36 -20.39 -11.05
N PHE A 134 -6.29 -19.84 -10.28
CA PHE A 134 -7.66 -20.27 -10.31
C PHE A 134 -8.11 -19.82 -11.70
N ASP A 135 -8.21 -20.80 -12.58
CA ASP A 135 -8.88 -20.60 -13.83
C ASP A 135 -10.32 -20.25 -13.46
N LEU A 136 -10.68 -18.97 -13.59
CA LEU A 136 -12.01 -18.48 -13.26
C LEU A 136 -13.08 -19.23 -14.07
N ASN A 137 -12.71 -19.75 -15.24
CA ASN A 137 -13.60 -20.58 -16.08
C ASN A 137 -13.88 -21.97 -15.47
N LYS A 138 -13.08 -22.41 -14.49
CA LYS A 138 -13.29 -23.68 -13.76
C LYS A 138 -14.07 -23.48 -12.46
N ILE A 139 -14.32 -22.24 -12.05
CA ILE A 139 -15.19 -21.96 -10.92
C ILE A 139 -16.62 -22.11 -11.40
N LYS A 140 -17.37 -23.04 -10.81
CA LYS A 140 -18.79 -23.19 -11.11
C LYS A 140 -19.50 -21.93 -10.62
N LEU A 141 -20.02 -21.16 -11.57
CA LEU A 141 -20.90 -20.03 -11.31
C LEU A 141 -22.32 -20.59 -11.29
N TRP A 142 -23.05 -20.34 -10.21
CA TRP A 142 -24.46 -20.65 -10.15
C TRP A 142 -25.28 -19.40 -10.45
N ASN A 143 -26.26 -19.54 -11.33
CA ASN A 143 -27.29 -18.53 -11.54
C ASN A 143 -28.43 -18.75 -10.54
N ALA A 144 -29.22 -17.71 -10.29
CA ALA A 144 -30.33 -17.76 -9.33
C ALA A 144 -31.36 -18.87 -9.64
N ASP A 145 -31.47 -19.26 -10.91
CA ASP A 145 -32.43 -20.25 -11.40
C ASP A 145 -31.84 -21.67 -11.48
N ASP A 146 -30.58 -21.88 -11.08
CA ASP A 146 -29.94 -23.18 -11.18
C ASP A 146 -30.52 -24.17 -10.16
N VAL A 147 -30.93 -25.34 -10.65
CA VAL A 147 -31.57 -26.40 -9.84
C VAL A 147 -30.64 -26.94 -8.73
N ASP A 148 -29.34 -26.95 -8.99
CA ASP A 148 -28.30 -27.41 -8.06
C ASP A 148 -27.61 -26.25 -7.33
N LEU A 149 -28.32 -25.14 -7.11
CA LEU A 149 -27.82 -24.04 -6.29
C LEU A 149 -27.53 -24.56 -4.88
N PRO A 150 -26.28 -24.41 -4.37
CA PRO A 150 -25.98 -24.78 -3.00
C PRO A 150 -26.86 -23.94 -2.07
N ARG A 151 -27.72 -24.64 -1.31
CA ARG A 151 -28.53 -24.02 -0.27
C ARG A 151 -27.64 -23.85 0.95
N PHE A 152 -27.22 -22.61 1.18
CA PHE A 152 -26.61 -22.23 2.45
C PHE A 152 -27.74 -21.94 3.44
N ASP A 153 -27.67 -22.51 4.64
CA ASP A 153 -28.63 -22.19 5.71
C ASP A 153 -28.22 -20.82 6.28
N GLU A 154 -28.61 -19.76 5.57
CA GLU A 154 -28.14 -18.37 5.72
C GLU A 154 -28.31 -17.79 7.14
N LEU A 155 -29.01 -18.48 8.03
CA LEU A 155 -29.53 -17.91 9.28
C LEU A 155 -28.72 -18.22 10.54
N THR A 156 -27.74 -19.13 10.52
CA THR A 156 -27.17 -19.57 11.81
C THR A 156 -25.65 -19.60 11.94
N HIS A 157 -24.85 -19.75 10.88
CA HIS A 157 -23.42 -20.06 11.06
C HIS A 157 -22.46 -19.48 10.00
N CYS A 158 -22.77 -18.36 9.37
CA CYS A 158 -21.83 -17.72 8.44
C CYS A 158 -21.40 -16.35 8.98
N GLU A 159 -20.09 -16.13 9.07
CA GLU A 159 -19.51 -14.81 9.34
C GLU A 159 -18.86 -14.26 8.06
N ILE A 160 -19.06 -12.97 7.78
CA ILE A 160 -18.39 -12.30 6.66
C ILE A 160 -16.93 -12.05 7.08
N ALA A 161 -16.01 -12.85 6.53
CA ALA A 161 -14.58 -12.69 6.79
C ALA A 161 -13.99 -11.49 6.05
N LYS A 162 -14.52 -11.18 4.85
CA LYS A 162 -14.08 -10.04 4.05
C LYS A 162 -15.14 -9.65 3.03
N TRP A 163 -15.22 -8.37 2.69
CA TRP A 163 -16.08 -7.89 1.60
C TRP A 163 -15.38 -6.82 0.77
N ALA A 164 -15.87 -6.63 -0.46
CA ALA A 164 -15.46 -5.57 -1.37
C ALA A 164 -16.69 -5.04 -2.11
N ILE A 165 -16.78 -3.72 -2.27
CA ILE A 165 -17.81 -3.07 -3.09
C ILE A 165 -17.17 -2.63 -4.40
N PHE A 166 -17.80 -2.97 -5.50
CA PHE A 166 -17.47 -2.51 -6.83
C PHE A 166 -18.57 -1.57 -7.31
N LYS A 167 -18.17 -0.49 -7.98
CA LYS A 167 -19.08 0.45 -8.61
C LYS A 167 -18.83 0.42 -10.10
N GLU A 168 -19.87 0.09 -10.86
CA GLU A 168 -19.89 0.27 -12.31
C GLU A 168 -20.73 1.51 -12.62
N THR A 169 -20.18 2.40 -13.43
CA THR A 169 -20.87 3.62 -13.86
C THR A 169 -21.04 3.56 -15.36
N ASN A 170 -22.28 3.41 -15.81
CA ASN A 170 -22.67 3.57 -17.21
C ASN A 170 -23.35 4.92 -17.39
N ASP A 171 -23.44 5.40 -18.64
CA ASP A 171 -23.88 6.77 -18.98
C ASP A 171 -25.21 7.22 -18.34
N ASN A 172 -26.07 6.27 -17.92
CA ASN A 172 -27.37 6.55 -17.27
C ASN A 172 -27.62 5.80 -15.96
N SER A 173 -26.65 5.07 -15.40
CA SER A 173 -26.88 4.31 -14.17
C SER A 173 -25.60 3.99 -13.41
N GLU A 174 -25.68 4.03 -12.08
CA GLU A 174 -24.68 3.48 -11.19
C GLU A 174 -25.17 2.14 -10.66
N VAL A 175 -24.40 1.09 -10.89
CA VAL A 175 -24.66 -0.25 -10.36
C VAL A 175 -23.58 -0.58 -9.34
N PHE A 176 -24.01 -1.02 -8.15
CA PHE A 176 -23.12 -1.44 -7.09
C PHE A 176 -23.16 -2.95 -6.96
N PHE A 177 -21.98 -3.57 -6.92
CA PHE A 177 -21.82 -4.99 -6.67
C PHE A 177 -21.12 -5.17 -5.33
N VAL A 178 -21.60 -6.10 -4.51
CA VAL A 178 -20.94 -6.50 -3.27
C VAL A 178 -20.43 -7.92 -3.45
N LEU A 179 -19.13 -8.10 -3.23
CA LEU A 179 -18.52 -9.42 -3.13
C LEU A 179 -18.23 -9.71 -1.68
N GLU A 180 -18.85 -10.75 -1.13
CA GLU A 180 -18.65 -11.21 0.23
C GLU A 180 -17.91 -12.55 0.24
N LEU A 181 -16.92 -12.66 1.11
CA LEU A 181 -16.28 -13.92 1.47
C LEU A 181 -16.83 -14.34 2.83
N GLN A 182 -17.68 -15.37 2.81
CA GLN A 182 -18.30 -15.93 4.00
C GLN A 182 -17.48 -17.14 4.49
N VAL A 183 -17.36 -17.28 5.81
CA VAL A 183 -16.70 -18.42 6.47
C VAL A 183 -17.69 -19.09 7.41
N ILE A 184 -17.74 -20.41 7.34
CA ILE A 184 -18.37 -21.25 8.35
C ILE A 184 -17.32 -21.48 9.45
N PRO A 185 -17.59 -21.09 10.72
CA PRO A 185 -16.66 -21.24 11.83
C PRO A 185 -16.13 -22.67 12.02
#